data_AF-A0AA95HVI7-F1
#
_entry.id   AF-A0AA95HVI7-F1
#
_cell.length_a   1.000
_cell.length_b   1.000
_cell.length_c   1.000
_cell.angle_alpha   90.00
_cell.angle_beta   90.00
_cell.angle_gamma   90.00
#
_symmetry.space_group_name_H-M   'P 1'
#
loop_
_entity.id
_entity.type
_entity.pdbx_description
1 polymer ?
#
loop_
_entity_poly.entity_id
_entity_poly.type
_entity_poly.pdbx_seq_one_letter_code
_entity_poly.pdbx_strand_id
1 'polypeptide(L)'
;MKKYKGYLIDLDGTMYRGSERIEAASDFIKRLIAAGIPYLFVTNNSSRTPAQVAKKLRSFDIPTTEEQVFTTSQATANYIYEQKQDATVYVIGEEGIQTAIEEKGLRFAGEEADFVVSGIDRGITYEKLAVGCLAVRNGATFISTNGDIAIPTERGLLPGNGSLTSVIAVSTQTDPIFIGKPESVIMEQALKVLGTAKEETLMVGDYYDTDILAGMRAGMDTLLVHTGVTTKELLKGYDEMPTYTVDSLDDWEV
;
A
#
# COMPACT_ATOMS: atom_id res chain seq x y z
N MET A 1 1.24 3.23 28.43
CA MET A 1 0.76 3.09 27.04
C MET A 1 0.25 1.66 26.84
N LYS A 2 -0.70 1.46 25.93
CA LYS A 2 -1.20 0.12 25.56
C LYS A 2 -0.06 -0.67 24.89
N LYS A 3 0.07 -1.96 25.21
CA LYS A 3 1.01 -2.86 24.54
C LYS A 3 0.31 -3.54 23.36
N TYR A 4 0.88 -3.41 22.17
CA TYR A 4 0.35 -4.03 20.94
C TYR A 4 0.98 -5.39 20.69
N LYS A 5 0.21 -6.28 20.07
CA LYS A 5 0.64 -7.63 19.70
C LYS A 5 1.00 -7.75 18.22
N GLY A 6 0.77 -6.71 17.43
CA GLY A 6 1.09 -6.68 16.01
C GLY A 6 1.33 -5.26 15.51
N TYR A 7 2.13 -5.13 14.46
CA TYR A 7 2.41 -3.83 13.82
C TYR A 7 2.22 -3.91 12.31
N LEU A 8 1.48 -2.97 11.75
CA LEU A 8 1.49 -2.65 10.33
C LEU A 8 2.35 -1.41 10.13
N ILE A 9 3.30 -1.44 9.20
CA ILE A 9 4.37 -0.45 9.13
C ILE A 9 4.52 0.06 7.70
N ASP A 10 4.37 1.37 7.48
CA ASP A 10 4.69 1.97 6.18
C ASP A 10 6.20 1.90 5.85
N LEU A 11 6.57 2.13 4.59
CA LEU A 11 7.94 2.10 4.11
C LEU A 11 8.58 3.47 3.88
N ASP A 12 8.04 4.29 2.97
CA ASP A 12 8.77 5.46 2.47
C ASP A 12 8.37 6.71 3.26
N GLY A 13 9.32 7.24 4.02
CA GLY A 13 9.10 8.25 5.06
C GLY A 13 9.20 7.68 6.48
N THR A 14 8.92 6.37 6.62
CA THR A 14 8.92 5.66 7.92
C THR A 14 10.14 4.74 8.12
N MET A 15 10.47 3.90 7.14
CA MET A 15 11.61 2.96 7.20
C MET A 15 12.87 3.49 6.49
N TYR A 16 12.68 4.26 5.43
CA TYR A 16 13.74 4.95 4.68
C TYR A 16 13.15 6.21 4.04
N ARG A 17 13.96 7.10 3.44
CA ARG A 17 13.47 8.24 2.64
C ARG A 17 14.14 8.23 1.28
N GLY A 18 13.45 7.77 0.25
CA GLY A 18 14.04 7.62 -1.07
C GLY A 18 15.24 6.66 -1.06
N SER A 19 16.46 7.19 -1.08
CA SER A 19 17.74 6.48 -1.00
C SER A 19 18.46 6.65 0.35
N GLU A 20 17.91 7.45 1.26
CA GLU A 20 18.48 7.71 2.58
C GLU A 20 17.92 6.73 3.63
N ARG A 21 18.79 6.27 4.52
CA ARG A 21 18.44 5.39 5.63
C ARG A 21 17.85 6.20 6.79
N ILE A 22 16.85 5.64 7.48
CA ILE A 22 16.42 6.08 8.80
C ILE A 22 17.02 5.10 9.82
N GLU A 23 18.01 5.54 10.61
CA GLU A 23 18.72 4.64 11.55
C GLU A 23 17.79 3.98 12.56
N ALA A 24 16.88 4.76 13.15
CA ALA A 24 15.89 4.30 14.12
C ALA A 24 14.96 3.20 13.57
N ALA A 25 14.77 3.11 12.26
CA ALA A 25 13.93 2.09 11.64
C ALA A 25 14.52 0.67 11.79
N SER A 26 15.84 0.52 11.55
CA SER A 26 16.52 -0.76 11.72
C SER A 26 16.42 -1.24 13.17
N ASP A 27 16.63 -0.34 14.12
CA ASP A 27 16.62 -0.66 15.55
C ASP A 27 15.20 -0.92 16.07
N PHE A 28 14.19 -0.22 15.58
CA PHE A 28 12.79 -0.52 15.85
C PHE A 28 12.41 -1.95 15.43
N ILE A 29 12.78 -2.36 14.21
CA ILE A 29 12.51 -3.73 13.74
C ILE A 29 13.26 -4.78 14.54
N LYS A 30 14.53 -4.54 14.91
CA LYS A 30 15.28 -5.46 15.79
C LYS A 30 14.61 -5.61 17.16
N ARG A 31 14.05 -4.53 17.72
CA ARG A 31 13.31 -4.59 19.00
C ARG A 31 12.02 -5.39 18.88
N LEU A 32 11.26 -5.26 17.79
CA LEU A 32 10.10 -6.11 17.52
C LEU A 32 10.48 -7.60 17.42
N ILE A 33 11.56 -7.91 16.69
CA ILE A 33 12.08 -9.28 16.59
C ILE A 33 12.48 -9.82 17.97
N ALA A 34 13.24 -9.04 18.75
CA ALA A 34 13.68 -9.44 20.09
C ALA A 34 12.51 -9.68 21.06
N ALA A 35 11.41 -8.92 20.90
CA ALA A 35 10.18 -9.08 21.67
C ALA A 35 9.27 -10.21 21.14
N GLY A 36 9.57 -10.79 19.98
CA GLY A 36 8.74 -11.80 19.33
C GLY A 36 7.39 -11.27 18.85
N ILE A 37 7.31 -9.97 18.55
CA ILE A 37 6.06 -9.33 18.11
C ILE A 37 5.98 -9.38 16.58
N PRO A 38 4.93 -9.97 15.99
CA PRO A 38 4.76 -10.02 14.56
C PRO A 38 4.54 -8.61 13.97
N TYR A 39 5.05 -8.40 12.77
CA TYR A 39 4.87 -7.16 12.02
C TYR A 39 4.79 -7.43 10.53
N LEU A 40 4.17 -6.50 9.81
CA LEU A 40 4.03 -6.54 8.36
C LEU A 40 4.29 -5.15 7.79
N PHE A 41 5.16 -5.06 6.79
CA PHE A 41 5.36 -3.85 6.03
C PHE A 41 4.23 -3.68 5.02
N VAL A 42 3.58 -2.52 4.99
CA VAL A 42 2.41 -2.25 4.14
C VAL A 42 2.67 -1.07 3.22
N THR A 43 2.69 -1.29 1.91
CA THR A 43 3.06 -0.27 0.93
C THR A 43 2.05 -0.13 -0.22
N ASN A 44 1.83 1.12 -0.66
CA ASN A 44 1.03 1.44 -1.84
C ASN A 44 1.68 1.06 -3.18
N ASN A 45 2.94 0.63 -3.15
CA ASN A 45 3.68 0.28 -4.36
C ASN A 45 3.15 -1.01 -5.01
N SER A 46 2.53 -0.86 -6.19
CA SER A 46 2.05 -1.98 -7.01
C SER A 46 3.02 -2.44 -8.11
N SER A 47 4.19 -1.78 -8.23
CA SER A 47 5.19 -2.12 -9.26
C SER A 47 6.12 -3.26 -8.90
N ARG A 48 6.38 -3.47 -7.60
CA ARG A 48 7.42 -4.39 -7.13
C ARG A 48 6.83 -5.61 -6.46
N THR A 49 7.51 -6.75 -6.60
CA THR A 49 7.18 -7.96 -5.84
C THR A 49 7.60 -7.82 -4.37
N PRO A 50 6.98 -8.58 -3.45
CA PRO A 50 7.39 -8.61 -2.04
C PRO A 50 8.89 -8.89 -1.86
N ALA A 51 9.44 -9.83 -2.65
CA ALA A 51 10.86 -10.15 -2.66
C ALA A 51 11.76 -8.95 -3.02
N GLN A 52 11.37 -8.16 -4.03
CA GLN A 52 12.09 -6.95 -4.43
C GLN A 52 12.05 -5.85 -3.37
N VAL A 53 10.91 -5.69 -2.69
CA VAL A 53 10.75 -4.74 -1.58
C VAL A 53 11.58 -5.18 -0.38
N ALA A 54 11.51 -6.45 0.02
CA ALA A 54 12.31 -7.01 1.10
C ALA A 54 13.82 -6.88 0.83
N LYS A 55 14.25 -7.07 -0.42
CA LYS A 55 15.64 -6.83 -0.83
C LYS A 55 16.04 -5.36 -0.65
N LYS A 56 15.16 -4.41 -0.98
CA LYS A 56 15.40 -2.97 -0.74
C LYS A 56 15.53 -2.68 0.76
N LEU A 57 14.64 -3.22 1.59
CA LEU A 57 14.70 -3.03 3.05
C LEU A 57 16.00 -3.56 3.65
N ARG A 58 16.44 -4.75 3.23
CA ARG A 58 17.73 -5.30 3.66
C ARG A 58 18.93 -4.45 3.24
N SER A 59 18.85 -3.69 2.14
CA SER A 59 19.92 -2.76 1.76
C SER A 59 20.04 -1.53 2.68
N PHE A 60 19.03 -1.30 3.54
CA PHE A 60 19.04 -0.30 4.61
C PHE A 60 19.26 -0.92 5.99
N ASP A 61 19.80 -2.15 6.04
CA ASP A 61 20.02 -2.92 7.26
C ASP A 61 18.74 -3.21 8.07
N ILE A 62 17.58 -3.28 7.40
CA ILE A 62 16.31 -3.63 8.04
C ILE A 62 16.07 -5.14 7.84
N PRO A 63 16.15 -5.97 8.90
CA PRO A 63 15.95 -7.42 8.78
C PRO A 63 14.53 -7.73 8.31
N THR A 64 14.41 -8.30 7.10
CA THR A 64 13.11 -8.49 6.45
C THR A 64 13.11 -9.72 5.55
N THR A 65 12.08 -10.55 5.65
CA THR A 65 11.73 -11.61 4.68
C THR A 65 10.63 -11.14 3.73
N GLU A 66 10.36 -11.90 2.66
CA GLU A 66 9.33 -11.51 1.69
C GLU A 66 7.91 -11.66 2.24
N GLU A 67 7.68 -12.60 3.15
CA GLU A 67 6.41 -12.82 3.84
C GLU A 67 6.05 -11.67 4.79
N GLN A 68 7.04 -10.87 5.18
CA GLN A 68 6.86 -9.68 6.00
C GLN A 68 6.51 -8.43 5.18
N VAL A 69 6.38 -8.55 3.85
CA VAL A 69 5.97 -7.46 2.98
C VAL A 69 4.59 -7.73 2.40
N PHE A 70 3.72 -6.74 2.52
CA PHE A 70 2.38 -6.74 1.97
C PHE A 70 2.17 -5.51 1.09
N THR A 71 1.95 -5.74 -0.20
CA THR A 71 1.78 -4.68 -1.19
C THR A 71 0.31 -4.48 -1.57
N THR A 72 0.00 -3.31 -2.13
CA THR A 72 -1.30 -3.09 -2.79
C THR A 72 -1.61 -4.13 -3.86
N SER A 73 -0.60 -4.68 -4.53
CA SER A 73 -0.79 -5.76 -5.50
C SER A 73 -1.40 -7.01 -4.88
N GLN A 74 -0.86 -7.45 -3.73
CA GLN A 74 -1.41 -8.60 -3.00
C GLN A 74 -2.80 -8.29 -2.44
N ALA A 75 -3.01 -7.09 -1.91
CA ALA A 75 -4.32 -6.65 -1.44
C ALA A 75 -5.36 -6.66 -2.57
N THR A 76 -5.01 -6.16 -3.76
CA THR A 76 -5.88 -6.16 -4.95
C THR A 76 -6.21 -7.57 -5.40
N ALA A 77 -5.21 -8.46 -5.50
CA ALA A 77 -5.44 -9.84 -5.89
C ALA A 77 -6.32 -10.59 -4.87
N ASN A 78 -6.09 -10.38 -3.57
CA ASN A 78 -6.93 -10.94 -2.51
C ASN A 78 -8.37 -10.44 -2.60
N TYR A 79 -8.56 -9.14 -2.79
CA TYR A 79 -9.88 -8.53 -2.93
C TYR A 79 -10.65 -9.15 -4.11
N ILE A 80 -10.03 -9.25 -5.29
CA ILE A 80 -10.66 -9.85 -6.48
C ILE A 80 -11.04 -11.32 -6.20
N TYR A 81 -10.12 -12.10 -5.61
CA TYR A 81 -10.36 -13.50 -5.31
C TYR A 81 -11.51 -13.72 -4.32
N GLU A 82 -11.67 -12.83 -3.34
CA GLU A 82 -12.80 -12.85 -2.40
C GLU A 82 -14.14 -12.54 -3.09
N GLN A 83 -14.14 -11.72 -4.15
CA GLN A 83 -15.34 -11.46 -4.95
C GLN A 83 -15.65 -12.61 -5.93
N LYS A 84 -14.63 -13.14 -6.61
CA LYS A 84 -14.76 -14.19 -7.63
C LYS A 84 -13.44 -14.96 -7.79
N GLN A 85 -13.42 -16.21 -7.35
CA GLN A 85 -12.20 -17.04 -7.32
C GLN A 85 -11.63 -17.36 -8.72
N ASP A 86 -12.48 -17.61 -9.72
CA ASP A 86 -12.08 -17.96 -11.09
C ASP A 86 -12.07 -16.75 -12.06
N ALA A 87 -11.96 -15.54 -11.50
CA ALA A 87 -12.12 -14.30 -12.27
C ALA A 87 -11.06 -14.13 -13.35
N THR A 88 -11.48 -13.44 -14.41
CA THR A 88 -10.57 -12.91 -15.42
C THR A 88 -10.26 -11.44 -15.15
N VAL A 89 -9.01 -11.03 -15.37
CA VAL A 89 -8.51 -9.70 -15.01
C VAL A 89 -7.72 -9.10 -16.17
N TYR A 90 -8.08 -7.89 -16.56
CA TYR A 90 -7.23 -7.06 -17.41
C TYR A 90 -6.39 -6.14 -16.52
N VAL A 91 -5.07 -6.20 -16.67
CA VAL A 91 -4.13 -5.47 -15.82
C VAL A 91 -3.37 -4.44 -16.64
N ILE A 92 -3.43 -3.19 -16.20
CA ILE A 92 -2.49 -2.14 -16.58
C ILE A 92 -1.57 -1.94 -15.38
N GLY A 93 -0.31 -2.34 -15.48
CA GLY A 93 0.61 -2.26 -14.35
C GLY A 93 1.91 -3.02 -14.57
N GLU A 94 2.90 -2.74 -13.73
CA GLU A 94 4.22 -3.37 -13.74
C GLU A 94 4.21 -4.79 -13.10
N GLU A 95 5.40 -5.39 -12.98
CA GLU A 95 5.64 -6.78 -12.56
C GLU A 95 4.92 -7.16 -11.26
N GLY A 96 4.91 -6.27 -10.25
CA GLY A 96 4.34 -6.55 -8.94
C GLY A 96 2.87 -6.94 -8.98
N ILE A 97 2.02 -6.19 -9.69
CA ILE A 97 0.59 -6.50 -9.81
C ILE A 97 0.35 -7.73 -10.71
N GLN A 98 1.11 -7.89 -11.79
CA GLN A 98 0.98 -9.07 -12.65
C GLN A 98 1.29 -10.35 -11.87
N THR A 99 2.39 -10.36 -11.13
CA THR A 99 2.81 -11.50 -10.29
C THR A 99 1.75 -11.83 -9.23
N ALA A 100 1.20 -10.82 -8.54
CA ALA A 100 0.19 -11.05 -7.50
C ALA A 100 -1.11 -11.66 -8.05
N ILE A 101 -1.53 -11.27 -9.26
CA ILE A 101 -2.70 -11.84 -9.94
C ILE A 101 -2.43 -13.32 -10.31
N GLU A 102 -1.26 -13.62 -10.87
CA GLU A 102 -0.84 -15.00 -11.20
C GLU A 102 -0.75 -15.91 -9.97
N GLU A 103 -0.06 -15.47 -8.92
CA GLU A 103 0.12 -16.23 -7.67
C GLU A 103 -1.21 -16.52 -6.98
N LYS A 104 -2.21 -15.65 -7.14
CA LYS A 104 -3.55 -15.87 -6.61
C LYS A 104 -4.39 -16.85 -7.44
N GLY A 105 -3.90 -17.26 -8.61
CA GLY A 105 -4.59 -18.17 -9.53
C GLY A 105 -5.65 -17.49 -10.40
N LEU A 106 -5.65 -16.16 -10.47
CA LEU A 106 -6.55 -15.39 -11.33
C LEU A 106 -6.02 -15.42 -12.78
N ARG A 107 -6.92 -15.31 -13.76
CA ARG A 107 -6.54 -15.44 -15.19
C ARG A 107 -6.51 -14.08 -15.87
N PHE A 108 -5.55 -13.85 -16.75
CA PHE A 108 -5.57 -12.65 -17.58
C PHE A 108 -6.59 -12.75 -18.72
N ALA A 109 -7.21 -11.63 -19.05
CA ALA A 109 -8.12 -11.47 -20.19
C ALA A 109 -7.96 -10.07 -20.80
N GLY A 110 -8.58 -9.85 -21.96
CA GLY A 110 -8.62 -8.55 -22.63
C GLY A 110 -9.88 -7.75 -22.28
N GLU A 111 -10.65 -7.40 -23.31
CA GLU A 111 -11.88 -6.60 -23.19
C GLU A 111 -13.03 -7.35 -22.52
N GLU A 112 -12.92 -8.67 -22.40
CA GLU A 112 -13.88 -9.59 -21.77
C GLU A 112 -13.56 -9.90 -20.30
N ALA A 113 -12.62 -9.16 -19.70
CA ALA A 113 -12.26 -9.35 -18.30
C ALA A 113 -13.41 -9.06 -17.33
N ASP A 114 -13.50 -9.84 -16.25
CA ASP A 114 -14.43 -9.56 -15.14
C ASP A 114 -14.00 -8.32 -14.34
N PHE A 115 -12.69 -8.07 -14.26
CA PHE A 115 -12.09 -6.95 -13.54
C PHE A 115 -11.07 -6.22 -14.39
N VAL A 116 -11.03 -4.90 -14.26
CA VAL A 116 -9.94 -4.05 -14.78
C VAL A 116 -9.16 -3.51 -13.60
N VAL A 117 -7.86 -3.77 -13.57
CA VAL A 117 -6.96 -3.26 -12.52
C VAL A 117 -5.99 -2.24 -13.10
N SER A 118 -6.02 -1.03 -12.56
CA SER A 118 -5.04 0.02 -12.83
C SER A 118 -4.01 0.11 -11.69
N GLY A 119 -2.78 -0.27 -11.99
CA GLY A 119 -1.57 -0.02 -11.23
C GLY A 119 -0.62 0.91 -11.98
N ILE A 120 0.47 1.31 -11.31
CA ILE A 120 1.48 2.14 -11.96
C ILE A 120 2.09 1.36 -13.13
N ASP A 121 2.10 1.98 -14.31
CA ASP A 121 2.68 1.42 -15.54
C ASP A 121 3.48 2.51 -16.26
N ARG A 122 4.81 2.49 -16.11
CA ARG A 122 5.68 3.44 -16.82
C ARG A 122 5.81 3.16 -18.32
N GLY A 123 5.37 1.98 -18.76
CA GLY A 123 5.25 1.58 -20.17
C GLY A 123 3.81 1.64 -20.66
N ILE A 124 2.98 2.51 -20.09
CA ILE A 124 1.58 2.67 -20.50
C ILE A 124 1.49 3.19 -21.94
N THR A 125 0.51 2.68 -22.68
CA THR A 125 0.22 3.07 -24.06
C THR A 125 -1.25 3.42 -24.21
N TYR A 126 -1.59 4.13 -25.28
CA TYR A 126 -2.98 4.38 -25.64
C TYR A 126 -3.78 3.07 -25.77
N GLU A 127 -3.19 2.05 -26.37
CA GLU A 127 -3.85 0.75 -26.55
C GLU A 127 -4.22 0.09 -25.22
N LYS A 128 -3.31 0.13 -24.24
CA LYS A 128 -3.60 -0.41 -22.90
C LYS A 128 -4.81 0.30 -22.26
N LEU A 129 -4.83 1.62 -22.36
CA LEU A 129 -5.94 2.45 -21.86
C LEU A 129 -7.24 2.17 -22.63
N ALA A 130 -7.17 1.96 -23.94
CA ALA A 130 -8.33 1.66 -24.79
C ALA A 130 -8.98 0.34 -24.39
N VAL A 131 -8.20 -0.74 -24.27
CA VAL A 131 -8.68 -2.05 -23.79
C VAL A 131 -9.28 -1.93 -22.40
N GLY A 132 -8.62 -1.21 -21.48
CA GLY A 132 -9.15 -0.96 -20.13
C GLY A 132 -10.51 -0.23 -20.17
N CYS A 133 -10.65 0.80 -21.01
CA CYS A 133 -11.92 1.51 -21.15
C CYS A 133 -13.02 0.65 -21.77
N LEU A 134 -12.68 -0.21 -22.74
CA LEU A 134 -13.65 -1.12 -23.38
C LEU A 134 -14.11 -2.18 -22.40
N ALA A 135 -13.20 -2.79 -21.65
CA ALA A 135 -13.54 -3.76 -20.60
C ALA A 135 -14.47 -3.16 -19.52
N VAL A 136 -14.18 -1.95 -19.03
CA VAL A 136 -15.07 -1.26 -18.08
C VAL A 136 -16.46 -1.03 -18.67
N ARG A 137 -16.56 -0.57 -19.93
CA ARG A 137 -17.87 -0.39 -20.60
C ARG A 137 -18.61 -1.70 -20.87
N ASN A 138 -17.88 -2.81 -21.00
CA ASN A 138 -18.44 -4.16 -21.10
C ASN A 138 -18.92 -4.71 -19.75
N GLY A 139 -18.75 -3.96 -18.65
CA GLY A 139 -19.25 -4.30 -17.32
C GLY A 139 -18.20 -4.84 -16.36
N ALA A 140 -16.91 -4.77 -16.71
CA ALA A 140 -15.84 -5.15 -15.79
C ALA A 140 -15.84 -4.24 -14.55
N THR A 141 -15.58 -4.82 -13.37
CA THR A 141 -15.40 -4.02 -12.15
C THR A 141 -14.06 -3.29 -12.23
N PHE A 142 -14.10 -1.96 -12.11
CA PHE A 142 -12.92 -1.12 -12.22
C PHE A 142 -12.24 -0.93 -10.86
N ILE A 143 -10.97 -1.32 -10.75
CA ILE A 143 -10.16 -1.27 -9.53
C ILE A 143 -8.89 -0.47 -9.80
N SER A 144 -8.48 0.32 -8.81
CA SER A 144 -7.18 1.00 -8.80
C SER A 144 -6.37 0.58 -7.57
N THR A 145 -5.11 0.21 -7.78
CA THR A 145 -4.24 -0.27 -6.71
C THR A 145 -3.98 0.80 -5.64
N ASN A 146 -3.92 2.08 -6.02
CA ASN A 146 -3.81 3.23 -5.11
C ASN A 146 -4.22 4.54 -5.84
N GLY A 147 -4.55 5.57 -5.06
CA GLY A 147 -4.97 6.88 -5.56
C GLY A 147 -3.85 7.91 -5.73
N ASP A 148 -2.58 7.51 -5.66
CA ASP A 148 -1.46 8.45 -5.61
C ASP A 148 -1.39 9.29 -6.90
N ILE A 149 -1.54 10.61 -6.76
CA ILE A 149 -1.59 11.54 -7.90
C ILE A 149 -0.21 11.67 -8.56
N ALA A 150 0.86 11.71 -7.77
CA ALA A 150 2.22 11.91 -8.25
C ALA A 150 3.24 11.02 -7.53
N ILE A 151 4.32 10.69 -8.22
CA ILE A 151 5.46 9.94 -7.68
C ILE A 151 6.70 10.87 -7.67
N PRO A 152 7.30 11.13 -6.50
CA PRO A 152 8.55 11.87 -6.40
C PRO A 152 9.71 11.12 -7.07
N THR A 153 10.48 11.82 -7.90
CA THR A 153 11.72 11.32 -8.50
C THR A 153 12.77 12.43 -8.58
N GLU A 154 14.02 12.09 -8.91
CA GLU A 154 15.09 13.07 -9.17
C GLU A 154 14.73 14.04 -10.30
N ARG A 155 13.85 13.63 -11.23
CA ARG A 155 13.36 14.47 -12.34
C ARG A 155 12.21 15.40 -11.94
N GLY A 156 11.73 15.30 -10.70
CA GLY A 156 10.54 15.97 -10.20
C GLY A 156 9.37 15.02 -9.98
N LEU A 157 8.17 15.58 -9.84
CA LEU A 157 6.92 14.86 -9.64
C LEU A 157 6.43 14.28 -10.96
N LEU A 158 6.51 12.96 -11.10
CA LEU A 158 5.96 12.24 -12.25
C LEU A 158 4.50 11.83 -11.98
N PRO A 159 3.70 11.52 -13.01
CA PRO A 159 2.35 10.98 -12.81
C PRO A 159 2.36 9.69 -11.98
N GLY A 160 1.54 9.66 -10.93
CA GLY A 160 1.27 8.48 -10.12
C GLY A 160 0.13 7.64 -10.68
N ASN A 161 -0.19 6.53 -10.01
CA ASN A 161 -1.23 5.61 -10.47
C ASN A 161 -2.61 6.24 -10.49
N GLY A 162 -2.95 7.11 -9.53
CA GLY A 162 -4.21 7.84 -9.51
C GLY A 162 -4.38 8.73 -10.76
N SER A 163 -3.29 9.38 -11.20
CA SER A 163 -3.31 10.15 -12.45
C SER A 163 -3.57 9.26 -13.68
N LEU A 164 -2.95 8.08 -13.76
CA LEU A 164 -3.20 7.14 -14.87
C LEU A 164 -4.63 6.58 -14.84
N THR A 165 -5.08 6.20 -13.65
CA THR A 165 -6.44 5.70 -13.38
C THR A 165 -7.49 6.71 -13.83
N SER A 166 -7.25 8.01 -13.62
CA SER A 166 -8.20 9.07 -13.98
C SER A 166 -8.54 9.11 -15.47
N VAL A 167 -7.62 8.67 -16.35
CA VAL A 167 -7.89 8.62 -17.80
C VAL A 167 -9.02 7.65 -18.13
N ILE A 168 -9.02 6.47 -17.50
CA ILE A 168 -10.07 5.47 -17.67
C ILE A 168 -11.34 5.94 -16.98
N ALA A 169 -11.23 6.45 -15.75
CA ALA A 169 -12.38 6.93 -14.98
C ALA A 169 -13.17 8.01 -15.72
N VAL A 170 -12.47 9.03 -16.25
CA VAL A 170 -13.09 10.13 -17.00
C VAL A 170 -13.68 9.63 -18.33
N SER A 171 -12.96 8.78 -19.06
CA SER A 171 -13.42 8.24 -20.35
C SER A 171 -14.69 7.38 -20.20
N THR A 172 -14.76 6.60 -19.12
CA THR A 172 -15.84 5.64 -18.87
C THR A 172 -16.93 6.18 -17.95
N GLN A 173 -16.72 7.35 -17.32
CA GLN A 173 -17.59 7.92 -16.27
C GLN A 173 -17.83 6.93 -15.12
N THR A 174 -16.85 6.10 -14.83
CA THR A 174 -16.91 5.05 -13.80
C THR A 174 -15.80 5.28 -12.79
N ASP A 175 -16.17 5.47 -11.54
CA ASP A 175 -15.19 5.62 -10.46
C ASP A 175 -14.59 4.24 -10.11
N PRO A 176 -13.25 4.16 -9.93
CA PRO A 176 -12.59 2.94 -9.52
C PRO A 176 -12.83 2.66 -8.03
N ILE A 177 -12.76 1.38 -7.68
CA ILE A 177 -12.56 0.96 -6.28
C ILE A 177 -11.07 1.10 -5.97
N PHE A 178 -10.72 1.96 -5.02
CA PHE A 178 -9.34 2.09 -4.55
C PHE A 178 -9.04 1.04 -3.46
N ILE A 179 -7.87 0.40 -3.56
CA ILE A 179 -7.46 -0.66 -2.62
C ILE A 179 -6.43 -0.15 -1.60
N GLY A 180 -5.44 0.59 -2.07
CA GLY A 180 -4.36 1.11 -1.24
C GLY A 180 -4.80 2.19 -0.26
N LYS A 181 -3.87 2.57 0.62
CA LYS A 181 -4.03 3.66 1.59
C LYS A 181 -4.45 4.95 0.87
N PRO A 182 -5.39 5.75 1.40
CA PRO A 182 -6.01 5.66 2.73
C PRO A 182 -7.21 4.71 2.87
N GLU A 183 -7.48 3.82 1.92
CA GLU A 183 -8.64 2.92 2.05
C GLU A 183 -8.41 1.83 3.11
N SER A 184 -9.47 1.43 3.81
CA SER A 184 -9.37 0.41 4.86
C SER A 184 -9.09 -0.99 4.31
N VAL A 185 -9.40 -1.23 3.02
CA VAL A 185 -9.28 -2.53 2.36
C VAL A 185 -7.88 -3.13 2.52
N ILE A 186 -6.82 -2.35 2.26
CA ILE A 186 -5.44 -2.85 2.43
C ILE A 186 -5.12 -3.21 3.89
N MET A 187 -5.63 -2.44 4.85
CA MET A 187 -5.41 -2.71 6.28
C MET A 187 -6.13 -3.98 6.72
N GLU A 188 -7.38 -4.15 6.30
CA GLU A 188 -8.16 -5.35 6.58
C GLU A 188 -7.51 -6.61 6.01
N GLN A 189 -6.98 -6.53 4.79
CA GLN A 189 -6.23 -7.64 4.17
C GLN A 189 -4.89 -7.88 4.89
N ALA A 190 -4.17 -6.82 5.26
CA ALA A 190 -2.93 -6.92 6.01
C ALA A 190 -3.12 -7.58 7.38
N LEU A 191 -4.21 -7.25 8.10
CA LEU A 191 -4.56 -7.87 9.38
C LEU A 191 -4.83 -9.38 9.25
N LYS A 192 -5.49 -9.81 8.17
CA LYS A 192 -5.70 -11.25 7.89
C LYS A 192 -4.37 -11.99 7.72
N VAL A 193 -3.39 -11.36 7.07
CA VAL A 193 -2.04 -11.92 6.87
C VAL A 193 -1.24 -11.92 8.17
N LEU A 194 -1.29 -10.81 8.92
CA LEU A 194 -0.57 -10.67 10.19
C LEU A 194 -1.12 -11.61 11.27
N GLY A 195 -2.42 -11.92 11.24
CA GLY A 195 -3.08 -12.85 12.16
C GLY A 195 -3.45 -12.24 13.52
N THR A 196 -3.43 -10.92 13.65
CA THR A 196 -3.78 -10.19 14.88
C THR A 196 -5.08 -9.41 14.73
N ALA A 197 -5.79 -9.20 15.84
CA ALA A 197 -6.99 -8.37 15.85
C ALA A 197 -6.63 -6.89 15.67
N LYS A 198 -7.52 -6.10 15.05
CA LYS A 198 -7.30 -4.67 14.81
C LYS A 198 -7.10 -3.88 16.12
N GLU A 199 -7.79 -4.28 17.18
CA GLU A 199 -7.66 -3.67 18.51
C GLU A 199 -6.31 -3.99 19.17
N GLU A 200 -5.58 -4.99 18.69
CA GLU A 200 -4.27 -5.39 19.21
C GLU A 200 -3.12 -5.03 18.26
N THR A 201 -3.43 -4.35 17.15
CA THR A 201 -2.47 -4.01 16.09
C THR A 201 -2.35 -2.50 15.95
N LEU A 202 -1.11 -2.01 15.84
CA LEU A 202 -0.82 -0.59 15.63
C LEU A 202 -0.43 -0.34 14.18
N MET A 203 -1.05 0.66 13.54
CA MET A 203 -0.59 1.17 12.24
C MET A 203 0.46 2.26 12.46
N VAL A 204 1.66 2.07 11.93
CA VAL A 204 2.80 3.00 12.03
C VAL A 204 3.07 3.61 10.66
N GLY A 205 3.13 4.94 10.60
CA GLY A 205 3.46 5.64 9.36
C GLY A 205 3.86 7.09 9.61
N ASP A 206 4.26 7.78 8.55
CA ASP A 206 4.69 9.18 8.60
C ASP A 206 3.75 10.12 7.85
N TYR A 207 2.81 9.58 7.06
CA TYR A 207 1.92 10.40 6.27
C TYR A 207 0.47 10.26 6.72
N TYR A 208 -0.07 11.36 7.28
CA TYR A 208 -1.42 11.41 7.83
C TYR A 208 -2.49 11.00 6.82
N ASP A 209 -2.50 11.63 5.63
CA ASP A 209 -3.57 11.44 4.63
C ASP A 209 -3.60 10.05 4.01
N THR A 210 -2.61 9.19 4.31
CA THR A 210 -2.54 7.81 3.82
C THR A 210 -2.49 6.82 4.97
N ASP A 211 -1.41 6.78 5.73
CA ASP A 211 -1.14 5.77 6.77
C ASP A 211 -2.09 5.89 7.95
N ILE A 212 -2.15 7.08 8.53
CA ILE A 212 -2.93 7.35 9.73
C ILE A 212 -4.41 7.27 9.39
N LEU A 213 -4.83 7.89 8.29
CA LEU A 213 -6.21 7.84 7.84
C LEU A 213 -6.66 6.41 7.49
N ALA A 214 -5.80 5.58 6.89
CA ALA A 214 -6.10 4.16 6.65
C ALA A 214 -6.30 3.40 7.96
N GLY A 215 -5.41 3.60 8.95
CA GLY A 215 -5.54 2.99 10.26
C GLY A 215 -6.83 3.41 10.96
N MET A 216 -7.16 4.71 10.97
CA MET A 216 -8.40 5.24 11.55
C MET A 216 -9.64 4.66 10.87
N ARG A 217 -9.68 4.63 9.53
CA ARG A 217 -10.79 4.05 8.77
C ARG A 217 -10.97 2.55 9.02
N ALA A 218 -9.88 1.83 9.24
CA ALA A 218 -9.91 0.42 9.65
C ALA A 218 -10.28 0.22 11.13
N GLY A 219 -10.38 1.30 11.93
CA GLY A 219 -10.65 1.26 13.37
C GLY A 219 -9.45 0.74 14.18
N MET A 220 -8.24 1.00 13.72
CA MET A 220 -6.98 0.67 14.38
C MET A 220 -6.44 1.87 15.16
N ASP A 221 -5.64 1.58 16.19
CA ASP A 221 -4.80 2.60 16.79
C ASP A 221 -3.66 2.96 15.81
N THR A 222 -3.22 4.22 15.85
CA THR A 222 -2.22 4.76 14.91
C THR A 222 -1.05 5.42 15.64
N LEU A 223 0.15 5.25 15.10
CA LEU A 223 1.38 5.91 15.53
C LEU A 223 1.94 6.69 14.35
N LEU A 224 1.89 8.02 14.46
CA LEU A 224 2.55 8.91 13.51
C LEU A 224 3.99 9.17 13.94
N VAL A 225 4.93 8.93 13.05
CA VAL A 225 6.34 9.30 13.25
C VAL A 225 6.69 10.53 12.39
N HIS A 226 7.25 11.57 13.02
CA HIS A 226 7.60 12.83 12.35
C HIS A 226 8.89 12.78 11.52
N THR A 227 9.17 11.63 10.90
CA THR A 227 10.32 11.44 10.01
C THR A 227 10.00 11.81 8.58
N GLY A 228 8.77 11.65 8.09
CA GLY A 228 8.46 11.84 6.69
C GLY A 228 7.57 13.05 6.41
N VAL A 229 6.41 12.81 5.79
CA VAL A 229 5.59 13.85 5.17
C VAL A 229 4.90 14.74 6.21
N THR A 230 4.31 14.17 7.26
CA THR A 230 3.53 14.93 8.23
C THR A 230 4.41 15.51 9.33
N THR A 231 4.70 16.81 9.21
CA THR A 231 5.38 17.59 10.26
C THR A 231 4.45 17.88 11.44
N LYS A 232 5.03 18.27 12.59
CA LYS A 232 4.27 18.71 13.77
C LYS A 232 3.37 19.90 13.48
N GLU A 233 3.83 20.81 12.63
CA GLU A 233 3.07 21.98 12.19
C GLU A 233 1.89 21.58 11.31
N LEU A 234 2.11 20.67 10.36
CA LEU A 234 1.04 20.16 9.49
C LEU A 234 -0.03 19.43 10.30
N LEU A 235 0.40 18.63 11.29
CA LEU A 235 -0.51 17.86 12.13
C LEU A 235 -1.55 18.75 12.87
N LYS A 236 -1.17 19.97 13.27
CA LYS A 236 -2.08 20.92 13.96
C LYS A 236 -3.29 21.33 13.11
N GLY A 237 -3.24 21.10 11.79
CA GLY A 237 -4.33 21.41 10.86
C GLY A 237 -5.41 20.34 10.75
N TYR A 238 -5.22 19.16 11.38
CA TYR A 238 -6.21 18.08 11.34
C TYR A 238 -7.12 18.10 12.56
N ASP A 239 -8.40 17.80 12.34
CA ASP A 239 -9.41 17.73 13.40
C ASP A 239 -9.31 16.43 14.21
N GLU A 240 -8.98 15.33 13.54
CA GLU A 240 -8.75 14.03 14.16
C GLU A 240 -7.25 13.80 14.35
N MET A 241 -6.84 13.35 15.53
CA MET A 241 -5.43 13.16 15.86
C MET A 241 -5.09 11.67 15.86
N PRO A 242 -3.88 11.27 15.44
CA PRO A 242 -3.40 9.90 15.61
C PRO A 242 -3.41 9.52 17.09
N THR A 243 -3.52 8.22 17.38
CA THR A 243 -3.53 7.73 18.78
C THR A 243 -2.25 8.12 19.51
N TYR A 244 -1.12 8.08 18.80
CA TYR A 244 0.20 8.46 19.32
C TYR A 244 1.01 9.22 18.27
N THR A 245 1.93 10.05 18.73
CA THR A 245 2.95 10.70 17.90
C THR A 245 4.32 10.54 18.54
N VAL A 246 5.36 10.38 17.71
CA VAL A 246 6.77 10.34 18.14
C VAL A 246 7.65 11.10 17.15
N ASP A 247 8.79 11.57 17.62
CA ASP A 247 9.77 12.26 16.76
C ASP A 247 10.65 11.25 16.03
N SER A 248 11.01 10.18 16.73
CA SER A 248 11.76 9.04 16.20
C SER A 248 11.10 7.73 16.61
N LEU A 249 11.29 6.68 15.82
CA LEU A 249 10.90 5.32 16.21
C LEU A 249 11.66 4.83 17.46
N ASP A 250 12.80 5.44 17.79
CA ASP A 250 13.54 5.18 19.04
C ASP A 250 12.76 5.60 20.28
N ASP A 251 11.86 6.58 20.16
CA ASP A 251 11.04 7.08 21.27
C ASP A 251 9.85 6.15 21.57
N TRP A 252 9.58 5.19 20.70
CA TRP A 252 8.50 4.22 20.89
C TRP A 252 8.99 2.99 21.64
N GLU A 253 8.39 2.68 22.79
CA GLU A 253 8.67 1.45 23.55
C GLU A 253 7.83 0.27 23.02
N VAL A 254 8.52 -0.81 22.64
CA VAL A 254 7.96 -2.07 22.12
C VAL A 254 7.56 -3.01 23.27
#